data_AF-X0ZWA0-F1
#
_entry.id   AF-X0ZWA0-F1
#
_cell.length_a   1.000
_cell.length_b   1.000
_cell.length_c   1.000
_cell.angle_alpha   90.00
_cell.angle_beta   90.00
_cell.angle_gamma   90.00
#
_symmetry.space_group_name_H-M   'P 1'
#
loop_
_entity.id
_entity.type
_entity.pdbx_description
1 polymer ?
#
loop_
_entity_poly.entity_id
_entity_poly.type
_entity_poly.pdbx_seq_one_letter_code
_entity_poly.pdbx_strand_id
1 'polypeptide(L)'
;YSTYAGTLYDWNQLHPRITTAIREVDSDTPILIGGMSYSAVGWLPYLQPTGDTRTVYTAHQYEPMQYTHQSPPLEHSYPGAFDTDWDGVDDQFNQAWLENLLSTVDTFASTHGVPVAVNEFGVVRWEPGAADFMDDQMNAFEELGVNHALWLWEAVWEPRAELNDDFNFLHGPDPDHHAEVSSSELIDVIVQHWGRNTVHPSDLSE
;
A
#
# COMPACT_ATOMS: atom_id res chain seq x y z
N TYR A 1 -20.50 -2.01 3.35
CA TYR A 1 -20.47 -1.44 4.72
C TYR A 1 -21.82 -1.54 5.46
N SER A 2 -22.92 -0.98 4.93
CA SER A 2 -24.21 -0.81 5.64
C SER A 2 -24.78 -2.05 6.36
N THR A 3 -24.58 -3.25 5.82
CA THR A 3 -25.06 -4.52 6.42
C THR A 3 -24.56 -4.75 7.85
N TYR A 4 -23.34 -4.32 8.18
CA TYR A 4 -22.70 -4.57 9.47
C TYR A 4 -22.54 -3.32 10.33
N ALA A 5 -22.95 -2.15 9.83
CA ALA A 5 -22.90 -0.89 10.57
C ALA A 5 -23.71 -1.00 11.88
N GLY A 6 -23.16 -0.49 12.98
CA GLY A 6 -23.78 -0.57 14.29
C GLY A 6 -23.69 -1.94 14.99
N THR A 7 -23.06 -2.95 14.38
CA THR A 7 -22.83 -4.26 15.00
C THR A 7 -21.45 -4.38 15.64
N LEU A 8 -21.15 -5.51 16.31
CA LEU A 8 -19.81 -5.79 16.86
C LEU A 8 -18.72 -5.93 15.78
N TYR A 9 -19.10 -6.12 14.52
CA TYR A 9 -18.17 -6.12 13.38
C TYR A 9 -17.87 -4.72 12.84
N ASP A 10 -18.58 -3.69 13.34
CA ASP A 10 -18.38 -2.32 12.87
C ASP A 10 -17.10 -1.74 13.47
N TRP A 11 -16.07 -1.64 12.63
CA TRP A 11 -14.80 -1.05 13.01
C TRP A 11 -14.95 0.38 13.53
N ASN A 12 -15.90 1.16 13.00
CA ASN A 12 -16.16 2.53 13.45
C ASN A 12 -16.73 2.62 14.88
N GLN A 13 -17.12 1.51 15.49
CA GLN A 13 -17.42 1.46 16.93
C GLN A 13 -16.24 1.05 17.79
N LEU A 14 -15.30 0.28 17.24
CA LEU A 14 -14.21 -0.32 18.00
C LEU A 14 -12.98 0.60 18.05
N HIS A 15 -12.53 1.11 16.91
CA HIS A 15 -11.31 1.90 16.83
C HIS A 15 -11.31 3.19 17.69
N PRO A 16 -12.43 3.94 17.85
CA PRO A 16 -12.42 5.12 18.72
C PRO A 16 -12.27 4.76 20.21
N ARG A 17 -12.74 3.57 20.60
CA ARG A 17 -12.57 3.06 21.98
C ARG A 17 -11.12 2.68 22.24
N ILE A 18 -10.45 2.09 21.25
CA ILE A 18 -9.03 1.79 21.30
C ILE A 18 -8.23 3.10 21.41
N THR A 19 -8.52 4.09 20.57
CA THR A 19 -7.92 5.43 20.66
C THR A 19 -8.11 6.05 22.04
N THR A 20 -9.33 6.02 22.59
CA THR A 20 -9.63 6.56 23.92
C THR A 20 -8.79 5.84 24.99
N ALA A 21 -8.73 4.51 24.96
CA ALA A 21 -7.96 3.72 25.92
C ALA A 21 -6.45 3.99 25.82
N ILE A 22 -5.90 4.17 24.62
CA ILE A 22 -4.50 4.60 24.44
C ILE A 22 -4.29 5.97 25.07
N ARG A 23 -5.20 6.93 24.84
CA ARG A 23 -5.09 8.30 25.36
C ARG A 23 -5.27 8.42 26.89
N GLU A 24 -5.77 7.37 27.56
CA GLU A 24 -5.75 7.30 29.04
C GLU A 24 -4.32 7.15 29.60
N VAL A 25 -3.37 6.64 28.80
CA VAL A 25 -2.00 6.36 29.24
C VAL A 25 -0.93 7.11 28.44
N ASP A 26 -1.18 7.43 27.17
CA ASP A 26 -0.25 8.12 26.28
C ASP A 26 -1.00 9.19 25.45
N SER A 27 -0.83 10.45 25.83
CA SER A 27 -1.45 11.59 25.16
C SER A 27 -0.73 12.05 23.88
N ASP A 28 0.46 11.51 23.59
CA ASP A 28 1.40 12.14 22.67
C ASP A 28 1.73 11.30 21.43
N THR A 29 1.89 9.99 21.55
CA THR A 29 2.32 9.18 20.40
C THR A 29 1.24 9.16 19.31
N PRO A 30 1.59 9.37 18.02
CA PRO A 30 0.64 9.22 16.92
C PRO A 30 0.04 7.81 16.87
N ILE A 31 -1.23 7.71 16.48
CA ILE A 31 -1.92 6.43 16.33
C ILE A 31 -2.21 6.22 14.84
N LEU A 32 -1.78 5.08 14.29
CA LEU A 32 -2.13 4.67 12.94
C LEU A 32 -3.45 3.91 12.96
N ILE A 33 -4.43 4.34 12.16
CA ILE A 33 -5.73 3.66 12.06
C ILE A 33 -6.05 3.35 10.61
N GLY A 34 -6.08 2.04 10.31
CA GLY A 34 -6.51 1.53 9.02
C GLY A 34 -8.02 1.42 8.88
N GLY A 35 -8.46 1.23 7.64
CA GLY A 35 -9.84 0.93 7.28
C GLY A 35 -10.18 -0.56 7.39
N MET A 36 -11.40 -0.90 6.99
CA MET A 36 -11.82 -2.28 6.80
C MET A 36 -11.17 -2.91 5.56
N SER A 37 -11.34 -4.22 5.38
CA SER A 37 -10.82 -4.96 4.21
C SER A 37 -9.31 -4.80 4.04
N TYR A 38 -8.55 -5.10 5.11
CA TYR A 38 -7.09 -4.96 5.12
C TYR A 38 -6.63 -3.54 4.79
N SER A 39 -7.42 -2.53 5.18
CA SER A 39 -7.14 -1.12 4.90
C SER A 39 -7.09 -0.73 3.41
N ALA A 40 -7.72 -1.50 2.53
CA ALA A 40 -7.75 -1.19 1.10
C ALA A 40 -8.25 0.24 0.81
N VAL A 41 -7.65 0.91 -0.17
CA VAL A 41 -7.98 2.30 -0.56
C VAL A 41 -9.49 2.52 -0.75
N GLY A 42 -10.18 1.59 -1.43
CA GLY A 42 -11.61 1.66 -1.69
C GLY A 42 -12.50 1.63 -0.43
N TRP A 43 -11.94 1.31 0.73
CA TRP A 43 -12.65 1.32 2.01
C TRP A 43 -12.50 2.60 2.83
N LEU A 44 -11.61 3.52 2.44
CA LEU A 44 -11.49 4.83 3.09
C LEU A 44 -12.81 5.61 3.17
N PRO A 45 -13.69 5.65 2.15
CA PRO A 45 -14.95 6.40 2.23
C PRO A 45 -15.90 5.92 3.33
N TYR A 46 -15.69 4.73 3.89
CA TYR A 46 -16.50 4.17 4.97
C TYR A 46 -15.85 4.33 6.35
N LEU A 47 -14.59 4.74 6.43
CA LEU A 47 -13.89 4.96 7.70
C LEU A 47 -14.35 6.29 8.31
N GLN A 48 -14.65 6.30 9.61
CA GLN A 48 -15.04 7.51 10.33
C GLN A 48 -13.89 7.97 11.22
N PRO A 49 -13.43 9.23 11.11
CA PRO A 49 -12.38 9.73 11.98
C PRO A 49 -12.76 9.69 13.46
N THR A 50 -11.79 9.39 14.32
CA THR A 50 -11.94 9.33 15.79
C THR A 50 -12.11 10.70 16.44
N GLY A 51 -11.66 11.77 15.76
CA GLY A 51 -11.52 13.12 16.32
C GLY A 51 -10.23 13.36 17.12
N ASP A 52 -9.37 12.35 17.28
CA ASP A 52 -8.04 12.51 17.90
C ASP A 52 -7.09 13.25 16.96
N THR A 53 -6.48 14.34 17.45
CA THR A 53 -5.66 15.26 16.65
C THR A 53 -4.29 14.70 16.25
N ARG A 54 -3.93 13.52 16.77
CA ARG A 54 -2.68 12.83 16.47
C ARG A 54 -2.91 11.48 15.80
N THR A 55 -4.09 11.25 15.24
CA THR A 55 -4.37 10.08 14.43
C THR A 55 -3.92 10.32 12.99
N VAL A 56 -3.19 9.36 12.43
CA VAL A 56 -2.90 9.26 11.00
C VAL A 56 -3.68 8.07 10.46
N TYR A 57 -4.51 8.30 9.45
CA TYR A 57 -5.26 7.21 8.83
C TYR A 57 -4.37 6.50 7.82
N THR A 58 -4.57 5.21 7.67
CA THR A 58 -3.71 4.39 6.80
C THR A 58 -4.51 3.70 5.71
N ALA A 59 -3.89 3.52 4.56
CA ALA A 59 -4.42 2.73 3.45
C ALA A 59 -3.36 1.77 2.91
N HIS A 60 -3.80 0.62 2.40
CA HIS A 60 -2.96 -0.34 1.70
C HIS A 60 -3.32 -0.31 0.21
N GLN A 61 -2.31 -0.22 -0.65
CA GLN A 61 -2.49 -0.22 -2.11
C GLN A 61 -1.93 -1.53 -2.66
N TYR A 62 -2.83 -2.40 -3.14
CA TYR A 62 -2.47 -3.55 -3.98
C TYR A 62 -3.41 -3.69 -5.17
N GLU A 63 -4.19 -2.67 -5.47
CA GLU A 63 -5.20 -2.78 -6.52
C GLU A 63 -4.58 -2.55 -7.91
N PRO A 64 -5.03 -3.29 -8.93
CA PRO A 64 -5.90 -4.45 -8.82
C PRO A 64 -5.10 -5.68 -8.37
N MET A 65 -5.63 -6.43 -7.40
CA MET A 65 -4.97 -7.66 -6.92
C MET A 65 -4.80 -8.71 -8.02
N GLN A 66 -5.64 -8.66 -9.07
CA GLN A 66 -5.52 -9.49 -10.27
C GLN A 66 -4.20 -9.30 -11.00
N TYR A 67 -3.59 -8.11 -10.91
CA TYR A 67 -2.27 -7.84 -11.46
C TYR A 67 -1.18 -7.95 -10.41
N THR A 68 -1.35 -7.39 -9.21
CA THR A 68 -0.24 -7.26 -8.25
C THR A 68 0.20 -8.57 -7.60
N HIS A 69 -0.59 -9.64 -7.70
CA HIS A 69 -0.40 -10.93 -7.02
C HIS A 69 -0.51 -12.14 -7.97
N GLN A 70 -0.16 -12.00 -9.25
CA GLN A 70 -0.21 -13.13 -10.18
C GLN A 70 0.87 -14.15 -9.85
N SER A 71 0.53 -15.41 -10.12
CA SER A 71 1.50 -16.49 -10.22
C SER A 71 1.56 -16.95 -11.67
N PRO A 72 2.72 -17.34 -12.21
CA PRO A 72 2.82 -17.85 -13.57
C PRO A 72 1.81 -18.99 -13.85
N PRO A 73 1.14 -19.03 -15.01
CA PRO A 73 1.28 -18.09 -16.14
C PRO A 73 0.64 -16.73 -15.87
N LEU A 74 1.34 -15.65 -16.25
CA LEU A 74 0.90 -14.26 -16.07
C LEU A 74 -0.05 -13.86 -17.20
N GLU A 75 -1.21 -13.27 -16.85
CA GLU A 75 -2.28 -12.92 -17.80
C GLU A 75 -2.45 -11.40 -17.96
N HIS A 76 -2.08 -10.62 -16.95
CA HIS A 76 -2.20 -9.17 -16.91
C HIS A 76 -0.84 -8.48 -16.89
N SER A 77 -0.80 -7.23 -17.39
CA SER A 77 0.40 -6.39 -17.45
C SER A 77 0.07 -4.95 -17.06
N TYR A 78 1.10 -4.18 -16.70
CA TYR A 78 1.03 -2.74 -16.60
C TYR A 78 1.92 -2.05 -17.67
N PRO A 79 1.39 -1.08 -18.44
CA PRO A 79 -0.02 -0.84 -18.63
C PRO A 79 -0.72 -2.05 -19.31
N GLY A 80 -2.04 -2.13 -19.17
CA GLY A 80 -2.84 -3.24 -19.69
C GLY A 80 -4.31 -2.86 -19.87
N ALA A 81 -5.09 -3.83 -20.35
CA ALA A 81 -6.54 -3.70 -20.46
C ALA A 81 -7.22 -5.02 -20.06
N PHE A 82 -7.97 -4.97 -18.96
CA PHE A 82 -8.73 -6.08 -18.40
C PHE A 82 -9.71 -5.54 -17.35
N ASP A 83 -10.69 -6.35 -16.96
CA ASP A 83 -11.64 -6.05 -15.89
C ASP A 83 -10.94 -6.00 -14.51
N THR A 84 -10.74 -4.79 -13.97
CA THR A 84 -9.96 -4.58 -12.72
C THR A 84 -10.77 -4.70 -11.44
N ASP A 85 -12.11 -4.77 -11.53
CA ASP A 85 -13.01 -4.74 -10.38
C ASP A 85 -14.11 -5.83 -10.40
N TRP A 86 -14.06 -6.72 -11.38
CA TRP A 86 -14.95 -7.86 -11.60
C TRP A 86 -16.38 -7.47 -11.99
N ASP A 87 -16.59 -6.30 -12.60
CA ASP A 87 -17.91 -5.87 -13.08
C ASP A 87 -18.28 -6.43 -14.48
N GLY A 88 -17.33 -7.10 -15.14
CA GLY A 88 -17.47 -7.68 -16.47
C GLY A 88 -17.12 -6.73 -17.61
N VAL A 89 -16.52 -5.57 -17.33
CA VAL A 89 -16.09 -4.55 -18.30
C VAL A 89 -14.59 -4.32 -18.18
N ASP A 90 -13.87 -4.38 -19.31
CA ASP A 90 -12.44 -4.11 -19.30
C ASP A 90 -12.14 -2.63 -19.02
N ASP A 91 -11.24 -2.38 -18.07
CA ASP A 91 -10.65 -1.08 -17.79
C ASP A 91 -9.37 -0.85 -18.57
N GLN A 92 -8.95 0.42 -18.66
CA GLN A 92 -7.60 0.76 -19.10
C GLN A 92 -6.70 0.87 -17.87
N PHE A 93 -5.99 -0.20 -17.53
CA PHE A 93 -5.08 -0.25 -16.40
C PHE A 93 -3.76 0.45 -16.74
N ASN A 94 -3.67 1.74 -16.42
CA ASN A 94 -2.52 2.61 -16.68
C ASN A 94 -2.42 3.71 -15.60
N GLN A 95 -1.52 4.68 -15.78
CA GLN A 95 -1.29 5.76 -14.81
C GLN A 95 -2.57 6.50 -14.43
N ALA A 96 -3.44 6.82 -15.40
CA ALA A 96 -4.68 7.54 -15.13
C ALA A 96 -5.67 6.71 -14.28
N TRP A 97 -5.64 5.38 -14.41
CA TRP A 97 -6.40 4.48 -13.55
C TRP A 97 -5.87 4.52 -12.11
N LEU A 98 -4.55 4.51 -11.92
CA LEU A 98 -3.92 4.64 -10.60
C LEU A 98 -4.25 5.98 -9.94
N GLU A 99 -4.11 7.09 -10.68
CA GLU A 99 -4.47 8.43 -10.21
C GLU A 99 -5.95 8.49 -9.79
N ASN A 100 -6.85 7.88 -10.56
CA ASN A 100 -8.27 7.83 -10.23
C ASN A 100 -8.51 7.02 -8.94
N LEU A 101 -7.89 5.85 -8.78
CA LEU A 101 -7.97 5.07 -7.54
C LEU A 101 -7.48 5.91 -6.34
N LEU A 102 -6.29 6.51 -6.48
CA LEU A 102 -5.62 7.25 -5.42
C LEU A 102 -6.28 8.60 -5.10
N SER A 103 -7.11 9.14 -5.99
CA SER A 103 -7.98 10.29 -5.69
C SER A 103 -8.91 10.04 -4.49
N THR A 104 -9.20 8.77 -4.18
CA THR A 104 -9.94 8.37 -2.96
C THR A 104 -9.19 8.77 -1.68
N VAL A 105 -7.86 8.69 -1.69
CA VAL A 105 -7.01 9.08 -0.56
C VAL A 105 -7.09 10.59 -0.34
N ASP A 106 -6.91 11.39 -1.39
CA ASP A 106 -7.03 12.85 -1.35
C ASP A 106 -8.43 13.29 -0.90
N THR A 107 -9.46 12.66 -1.46
CA THR A 107 -10.85 12.95 -1.12
C THR A 107 -11.11 12.70 0.37
N PHE A 108 -10.63 11.58 0.92
CA PHE A 108 -10.78 11.29 2.35
C PHE A 108 -10.02 12.30 3.22
N ALA A 109 -8.74 12.55 2.90
CA ALA A 109 -7.89 13.47 3.64
C ALA A 109 -8.49 14.89 3.68
N SER A 110 -8.92 15.41 2.52
CA SER A 110 -9.49 16.75 2.37
C SER A 110 -10.88 16.88 2.99
N THR A 111 -11.75 15.86 2.84
CA THR A 111 -13.10 15.86 3.42
C THR A 111 -13.06 15.93 4.95
N HIS A 112 -12.09 15.26 5.57
CA HIS A 112 -12.01 15.14 7.02
C HIS A 112 -10.95 16.06 7.65
N GLY A 113 -10.06 16.66 6.87
CA GLY A 113 -8.95 17.48 7.37
C GLY A 113 -7.96 16.68 8.20
N VAL A 114 -7.64 15.44 7.78
CA VAL A 114 -6.80 14.50 8.52
C VAL A 114 -5.63 14.01 7.66
N PRO A 115 -4.47 13.68 8.26
CA PRO A 115 -3.37 13.09 7.52
C PRO A 115 -3.67 11.63 7.16
N VAL A 116 -3.21 11.21 5.98
CA VAL A 116 -3.25 9.83 5.51
C VAL A 116 -1.84 9.37 5.13
N ALA A 117 -1.54 8.09 5.34
CA ALA A 117 -0.34 7.41 4.86
C ALA A 117 -0.71 6.12 4.11
N VAL A 118 0.06 5.76 3.09
CA VAL A 118 -0.04 4.47 2.41
C VAL A 118 1.02 3.53 2.97
N ASN A 119 0.73 2.88 4.09
CA ASN A 119 1.72 2.15 4.89
C ASN A 119 1.97 0.71 4.42
N GLU A 120 1.33 0.28 3.35
CA GLU A 120 1.59 -1.01 2.71
C GLU A 120 1.23 -0.90 1.23
N PHE A 121 2.19 -1.20 0.36
CA PHE A 121 1.95 -1.31 -1.07
C PHE A 121 3.00 -2.19 -1.74
N GLY A 122 2.73 -2.58 -2.98
CA GLY A 122 3.71 -3.25 -3.82
C GLY A 122 3.09 -4.06 -4.95
N VAL A 123 3.96 -4.82 -5.60
CA VAL A 123 3.66 -5.71 -6.71
C VAL A 123 4.57 -6.93 -6.57
N VAL A 124 4.13 -8.11 -6.97
CA VAL A 124 5.01 -9.28 -7.02
C VAL A 124 6.15 -9.05 -8.02
N ARG A 125 7.37 -9.51 -7.70
CA ARG A 125 8.62 -9.12 -8.38
C ARG A 125 8.70 -9.49 -9.87
N TRP A 126 7.90 -10.44 -10.33
CA TRP A 126 7.88 -10.93 -11.72
C TRP A 126 6.74 -10.38 -12.58
N GLU A 127 5.92 -9.47 -12.05
CA GLU A 127 4.78 -8.95 -12.81
C GLU A 127 5.22 -8.18 -14.07
N PRO A 128 4.56 -8.35 -15.23
CA PRO A 128 4.94 -7.66 -16.44
C PRO A 128 4.65 -6.16 -16.32
N GLY A 129 5.71 -5.34 -16.33
CA GLY A 129 5.59 -3.90 -16.11
C GLY A 129 5.64 -3.48 -14.63
N ALA A 130 6.12 -4.35 -13.74
CA ALA A 130 6.23 -4.06 -12.30
C ALA A 130 7.00 -2.75 -12.01
N ALA A 131 8.09 -2.48 -12.73
CA ALA A 131 8.90 -1.27 -12.54
C ALA A 131 8.12 0.01 -12.90
N ASP A 132 7.44 0.03 -14.05
CA ASP A 132 6.61 1.16 -14.49
C ASP A 132 5.43 1.40 -13.54
N PHE A 133 4.77 0.31 -13.10
CA PHE A 133 3.67 0.38 -12.12
C PHE A 133 4.14 1.01 -10.80
N MET A 134 5.29 0.59 -10.30
CA MET A 134 5.87 1.10 -9.07
C MET A 134 6.35 2.54 -9.22
N ASP A 135 6.91 2.94 -10.37
CA ASP A 135 7.31 4.33 -10.61
C ASP A 135 6.09 5.26 -10.59
N ASP A 136 5.04 4.92 -11.35
CA ASP A 136 3.80 5.71 -11.41
C ASP A 136 3.11 5.78 -10.05
N GLN A 137 3.01 4.66 -9.34
CA GLN A 137 2.36 4.61 -8.03
C GLN A 137 3.13 5.42 -6.98
N MET A 138 4.45 5.26 -6.90
CA MET A 138 5.26 6.02 -5.94
C MET A 138 5.28 7.51 -6.30
N ASN A 139 5.32 7.87 -7.58
CA ASN A 139 5.18 9.28 -8.01
C ASN A 139 3.82 9.84 -7.56
N ALA A 140 2.72 9.11 -7.73
CA ALA A 140 1.39 9.55 -7.29
C ALA A 140 1.31 9.74 -5.77
N PHE A 141 1.96 8.90 -4.97
CA PHE A 141 2.04 9.11 -3.51
C PHE A 141 2.77 10.41 -3.14
N GLU A 142 3.88 10.71 -3.82
CA GLU A 142 4.62 11.96 -3.62
C GLU A 142 3.80 13.19 -4.03
N GLU A 143 3.06 13.10 -5.15
CA GLU A 143 2.18 14.19 -5.62
C GLU A 143 1.02 14.46 -4.64
N LEU A 144 0.49 13.41 -4.02
CA LEU A 144 -0.51 13.51 -2.95
C LEU A 144 0.09 14.01 -1.62
N GLY A 145 1.41 14.01 -1.47
CA GLY A 145 2.10 14.38 -0.24
C GLY A 145 1.85 13.43 0.92
N VAL A 146 1.58 12.15 0.63
CA VAL A 146 1.36 11.11 1.66
C VAL A 146 2.65 10.36 1.94
N ASN A 147 2.88 10.01 3.21
CA ASN A 147 3.96 9.09 3.54
C ASN A 147 3.60 7.69 3.03
N HIS A 148 4.58 6.94 2.53
CA HIS A 148 4.38 5.58 2.07
C HIS A 148 5.42 4.61 2.62
N ALA A 149 5.03 3.33 2.74
CA ALA A 149 5.92 2.25 3.16
C ALA A 149 5.70 1.02 2.27
N LEU A 150 6.76 0.67 1.52
CA LEU A 150 6.78 -0.48 0.64
C LEU A 150 6.78 -1.78 1.45
N TRP A 151 5.94 -2.73 1.05
CA TRP A 151 5.95 -4.07 1.62
C TRP A 151 7.10 -4.90 1.07
N LEU A 152 7.89 -5.47 1.98
CA LEU A 152 8.98 -6.39 1.67
C LEU A 152 8.79 -7.67 2.47
N TRP A 153 9.01 -8.82 1.83
CA TRP A 153 9.00 -10.12 2.49
C TRP A 153 10.38 -10.81 2.38
N GLU A 154 11.29 -10.41 3.25
CA GLU A 154 12.68 -10.91 3.33
C GLU A 154 12.84 -11.93 4.47
N ALA A 155 12.24 -13.10 4.33
CA ALA A 155 12.35 -14.13 5.36
C ALA A 155 13.79 -14.66 5.47
N VAL A 156 14.44 -14.47 6.62
CA VAL A 156 15.79 -15.01 6.90
C VAL A 156 15.81 -16.47 7.36
N TRP A 157 14.63 -17.07 7.57
CA TRP A 157 14.50 -18.49 7.91
C TRP A 157 14.38 -19.29 6.60
N GLU A 158 15.43 -20.04 6.24
CA GLU A 158 15.58 -20.75 4.95
C GLU A 158 14.30 -21.48 4.51
N PRO A 159 13.61 -22.28 5.35
CA PRO A 159 12.42 -22.99 4.91
C PRO A 159 11.25 -22.08 4.52
N ARG A 160 11.20 -20.83 4.99
CA ARG A 160 10.20 -19.84 4.55
C ARG A 160 10.69 -19.02 3.38
N ALA A 161 11.99 -18.70 3.35
CA ALA A 161 12.64 -18.00 2.24
C ALA A 161 12.49 -18.76 0.92
N GLU A 162 12.64 -20.09 0.97
CA GLU A 162 12.49 -20.99 -0.19
C GLU A 162 11.03 -21.18 -0.64
N LEU A 163 10.05 -20.85 0.21
CA LEU A 163 8.63 -21.09 -0.09
C LEU A 163 7.89 -19.88 -0.64
N ASN A 164 8.33 -18.67 -0.29
CA ASN A 164 7.69 -17.44 -0.72
C ASN A 164 8.69 -16.29 -0.66
N ASP A 165 9.06 -15.78 -1.84
CA ASP A 165 9.92 -14.63 -2.03
C ASP A 165 9.32 -13.63 -3.03
N ASP A 166 8.00 -13.69 -3.21
CA ASP A 166 7.25 -12.98 -4.24
C ASP A 166 7.41 -11.45 -4.08
N PHE A 167 7.51 -10.98 -2.83
CA PHE A 167 7.77 -9.60 -2.43
C PHE A 167 9.21 -9.38 -1.92
N ASN A 168 10.14 -10.23 -2.33
CA ASN A 168 11.57 -10.00 -2.12
C ASN A 168 12.19 -9.47 -3.42
N PHE A 169 12.22 -8.16 -3.58
CA PHE A 169 12.72 -7.51 -4.80
C PHE A 169 14.20 -7.76 -5.05
N LEU A 170 14.97 -8.10 -4.00
CA LEU A 170 16.38 -8.46 -4.13
C LEU A 170 16.57 -9.75 -4.94
N HIS A 171 15.54 -10.59 -5.14
CA HIS A 171 15.66 -11.81 -5.95
C HIS A 171 15.39 -11.58 -7.45
N GLY A 172 15.24 -10.31 -7.89
CA GLY A 172 15.06 -9.96 -9.30
C GLY A 172 13.69 -10.40 -9.86
N PRO A 173 13.48 -10.31 -11.18
CA PRO A 173 12.16 -10.56 -11.78
C PRO A 173 11.94 -12.01 -12.27
N ASP A 174 12.95 -12.88 -12.20
CA ASP A 174 12.82 -14.29 -12.60
C ASP A 174 12.20 -15.11 -11.47
N PRO A 175 10.97 -15.64 -11.60
CA PRO A 175 10.29 -16.37 -10.53
C PRO A 175 11.04 -17.63 -10.06
N ASP A 176 11.93 -18.19 -10.89
CA ASP A 176 12.74 -19.36 -10.55
C ASP A 176 14.10 -18.96 -9.92
N HIS A 177 14.39 -17.66 -9.80
CA HIS A 177 15.60 -17.13 -9.17
C HIS A 177 15.33 -16.73 -7.72
N HIS A 178 16.04 -17.36 -6.78
CA HIS A 178 15.85 -17.19 -5.33
C HIS A 178 17.12 -16.72 -4.61
N ALA A 179 17.96 -15.95 -5.30
CA ALA A 179 19.21 -15.40 -4.75
C ALA A 179 19.27 -13.89 -5.02
N GLU A 180 20.03 -13.17 -4.18
CA GLU A 180 20.16 -11.72 -4.34
C GLU A 180 20.84 -11.34 -5.67
N VAL A 181 20.23 -10.40 -6.38
CA VAL A 181 20.77 -9.70 -7.53
C VAL A 181 21.17 -8.28 -7.13
N SER A 182 22.21 -7.74 -7.76
CA SER A 182 22.68 -6.38 -7.46
C SER A 182 21.75 -5.27 -7.97
N SER A 183 20.91 -5.58 -8.96
CA SER A 183 19.97 -4.64 -9.59
C SER A 183 18.96 -5.39 -10.46
N SER A 184 17.79 -4.77 -10.63
CA SER A 184 16.72 -5.07 -11.58
C SER A 184 15.99 -3.77 -11.86
N GLU A 185 15.18 -3.69 -12.92
CA GLU A 185 14.40 -2.47 -13.21
C GLU A 185 13.54 -2.04 -12.01
N LEU A 186 12.96 -3.02 -11.30
CA LEU A 186 12.16 -2.76 -10.12
C LEU A 186 12.99 -2.27 -8.92
N ILE A 187 14.16 -2.87 -8.66
CA ILE A 187 15.09 -2.39 -7.62
C ILE A 187 15.51 -0.95 -7.94
N ASP A 188 15.85 -0.66 -9.20
CA ASP A 188 16.36 0.64 -9.61
C ASP A 188 15.30 1.74 -9.39
N VAL A 189 14.03 1.48 -9.70
CA VAL A 189 12.90 2.39 -9.43
C VAL A 189 12.73 2.63 -7.93
N ILE A 190 12.68 1.57 -7.12
CA ILE A 190 12.50 1.69 -5.66
C ILE A 190 13.62 2.53 -5.05
N VAL A 191 14.88 2.23 -5.41
CA VAL A 191 16.06 2.97 -4.92
C VAL A 191 16.04 4.42 -5.41
N GLN A 192 15.64 4.68 -6.65
CA GLN A 192 15.50 6.04 -7.19
C GLN A 192 14.52 6.87 -6.36
N HIS A 193 13.35 6.31 -6.02
CA HIS A 193 12.35 7.00 -5.19
C HIS A 193 12.82 7.22 -3.76
N TRP A 194 13.38 6.19 -3.11
CA TRP A 194 13.94 6.35 -1.76
C TRP A 194 15.10 7.34 -1.71
N GLY A 195 15.87 7.47 -2.79
CA GLY A 195 16.93 8.47 -2.94
C GLY A 195 16.44 9.92 -2.98
N ARG A 196 15.12 10.16 -3.10
CA ARG A 196 14.52 11.50 -3.02
C ARG A 196 14.35 11.99 -1.58
N ASN A 197 14.49 11.10 -0.58
CA ASN A 197 14.38 11.47 0.83
C ASN A 197 15.45 12.49 1.21
N THR A 198 15.01 13.63 1.75
CA THR A 198 15.90 14.71 2.22
C THR A 198 15.91 14.85 3.74
N VAL A 199 15.01 14.14 4.43
CA VAL A 199 14.90 14.12 5.88
C VAL A 199 15.24 12.71 6.37
N HIS A 200 16.32 12.59 7.11
CA HIS A 200 16.70 11.34 7.74
C HIS A 200 16.35 11.42 9.24
N PRO A 201 15.54 10.50 9.79
CA PRO A 201 15.09 10.55 11.18
C PRO A 201 16.21 10.41 12.22
N SER A 202 17.45 10.21 11.79
CA SER A 202 18.61 10.15 12.67
C SER A 202 19.88 10.57 11.95
N ASP A 203 20.67 11.44 12.58
CA ASP A 203 22.11 11.52 12.40
C ASP A 203 22.76 10.26 13.00
N LEU A 204 22.46 9.07 12.47
CA LEU A 204 23.23 7.89 12.82
C LEU A 204 24.63 8.10 12.22
N SER A 205 25.51 8.67 13.03
CA SER A 205 26.94 8.67 12.75
C SER A 205 27.38 7.21 12.67
N GLU A 206 27.85 6.79 11.49
CA GLU A 206 28.64 5.57 11.32
C GLU A 206 29.90 5.57 12.21
#